data_AF-A0A3M4LQ43-F1
#
_entry.id   AF-A0A3M4LQ43-F1
#
_cell.length_a   1.000
_cell.length_b   1.000
_cell.length_c   1.000
_cell.angle_alpha   90.00
_cell.angle_beta   90.00
_cell.angle_gamma   90.00
#
_symmetry.space_group_name_H-M   'P 1'
#
loop_
_entity.id
_entity.type
_entity.pdbx_description
1 polymer ?
#
loop_
_entity_poly.entity_id
_entity_poly.type
_entity_poly.pdbx_seq_one_letter_code
_entity_poly.pdbx_strand_id
1 'polypeptide(L)'
;MLLRTLRSLLASLLILTLSACALFTPRDPLNINVVGIEPLPGQGLEMRMAVKLRLQNPNETAIDYSGVALDLEVNGKLLASGVSDQQGSIGRFSEAVLVVPVSISAFSALRQAVGLSQTQGLDNLPYTLSGKLAGGVFGTMRFRDSGTLSLPQATTGDW
;
A
#
# COMPACT_ATOMS: atom_id res chain seq x y z
N MET A 1 37.13 -16.62 43.63
CA MET A 1 37.52 -16.20 42.26
C MET A 1 36.38 -16.40 41.26
N LEU A 2 35.75 -17.59 41.23
CA LEU A 2 34.65 -17.96 40.31
C LEU A 2 33.41 -17.03 40.33
N LEU A 3 32.97 -16.55 41.52
CA LEU A 3 31.83 -15.64 41.62
C LEU A 3 32.12 -14.23 41.06
N ARG A 4 33.38 -13.77 41.09
CA ARG A 4 33.77 -12.46 40.54
C ARG A 4 33.84 -12.51 39.01
N THR A 5 34.35 -13.61 38.45
CA THR A 5 34.38 -13.83 36.99
C THR A 5 32.98 -14.04 36.42
N LEU A 6 32.10 -14.77 37.12
CA LEU A 6 30.70 -14.95 36.69
C LEU A 6 29.92 -13.62 36.66
N ARG A 7 30.08 -12.78 37.70
CA ARG A 7 29.45 -11.44 37.74
C ARG A 7 29.96 -10.52 36.63
N SER A 8 31.24 -10.58 36.31
CA SER A 8 31.83 -9.80 35.22
C SER A 8 31.33 -10.24 33.84
N LEU A 9 31.17 -11.56 33.62
CA LEU A 9 30.59 -12.09 32.38
C LEU A 9 29.12 -11.69 32.22
N LEU A 10 28.34 -11.76 33.30
CA LEU A 10 26.93 -11.41 33.28
C LEU A 10 26.71 -9.90 33.04
N ALA A 11 27.58 -9.06 33.63
CA ALA A 11 27.59 -7.62 33.37
C ALA A 11 27.98 -7.29 31.92
N SER A 12 28.99 -7.97 31.36
CA SER A 12 29.39 -7.81 29.96
C SER A 12 28.27 -8.21 29.00
N LEU A 13 27.61 -9.34 29.26
CA LEU A 13 26.47 -9.82 28.47
C LEU A 13 25.30 -8.84 28.51
N LEU A 14 24.99 -8.27 29.69
CA LEU A 14 23.93 -7.27 29.86
C LEU A 14 24.23 -5.98 29.08
N ILE A 15 25.48 -5.53 29.07
CA ILE A 15 25.89 -4.35 28.30
C ILE A 15 25.75 -4.63 26.80
N LEU A 16 26.17 -5.81 26.34
CA LEU A 16 26.09 -6.21 24.92
C LEU A 16 24.64 -6.25 24.42
N THR A 17 23.72 -6.82 25.21
CA THR A 17 22.30 -6.89 24.84
C THR A 17 21.61 -5.54 24.89
N LEU A 18 22.01 -4.61 25.77
CA LEU A 18 21.51 -3.24 25.77
C LEU A 18 21.98 -2.44 24.55
N SER A 19 23.22 -2.64 24.07
CA SER A 19 23.72 -1.99 22.86
C SER A 19 23.12 -2.55 21.56
N ALA A 20 22.57 -3.77 21.57
CA ALA A 20 21.93 -4.36 20.40
C ALA A 20 20.71 -3.54 19.91
N CYS A 21 19.98 -2.89 20.82
CA CYS A 21 18.83 -2.05 20.47
C CYS A 21 19.23 -0.73 19.79
N ALA A 22 20.45 -0.23 20.02
CA ALA A 22 20.95 1.00 19.40
C ALA A 22 21.41 0.81 17.95
N LEU A 23 21.64 -0.44 17.52
CA LEU A 23 21.96 -0.79 16.13
C LEU A 23 20.73 -0.81 15.21
N PHE A 24 19.52 -0.78 15.78
CA PHE A 24 18.29 -0.70 15.00
C PHE A 24 18.00 0.76 14.63
N THR A 25 18.63 1.23 13.54
CA THR A 25 18.35 2.57 13.00
C THR A 25 16.89 2.62 12.53
N PRO A 26 16.09 3.60 13.00
CA PRO A 26 14.76 3.84 12.46
C PRO A 26 14.86 4.11 10.96
N ARG A 27 14.09 3.38 10.14
CA ARG A 27 13.93 3.69 8.72
C ARG A 27 12.70 4.54 8.54
N ASP A 28 12.80 5.53 7.66
CA ASP A 28 11.64 6.29 7.25
C ASP A 28 10.70 5.39 6.44
N PRO A 29 9.37 5.52 6.61
CA PRO A 29 8.42 4.71 5.86
C PRO A 29 8.56 4.99 4.35
N LEU A 30 8.43 3.94 3.54
CA LEU A 30 8.34 4.05 2.09
C LEU A 30 7.12 4.93 1.74
N ASN A 31 7.32 5.97 0.93
CA ASN A 31 6.23 6.82 0.50
C ASN A 31 5.52 6.18 -0.69
N ILE A 32 4.19 6.03 -0.62
CA ILE A 32 3.40 5.34 -1.65
C ILE A 32 2.23 6.24 -2.03
N ASN A 33 2.31 6.79 -3.24
CA ASN A 33 1.31 7.74 -3.74
C ASN A 33 0.63 7.18 -4.98
N VAL A 34 -0.67 7.44 -5.12
CA VAL A 34 -1.39 7.16 -6.36
C VAL A 34 -1.02 8.24 -7.39
N VAL A 35 -0.44 7.82 -8.52
CA VAL A 35 -0.07 8.72 -9.62
C VAL A 35 -1.01 8.63 -10.81
N GLY A 36 -1.88 7.62 -10.84
CA GLY A 36 -2.92 7.49 -11.85
C GLY A 36 -3.82 6.29 -11.62
N ILE A 37 -5.04 6.37 -12.13
CA ILE A 37 -6.00 5.27 -12.18
C ILE A 37 -6.50 5.22 -13.62
N GLU A 38 -6.23 4.12 -14.30
CA GLU A 38 -6.60 3.94 -15.71
C GLU A 38 -7.64 2.83 -15.84
N PRO A 39 -8.72 3.03 -16.62
CA PRO A 39 -9.67 1.96 -16.89
C PRO A 39 -9.00 0.86 -17.71
N LEU A 40 -9.25 -0.39 -17.35
CA LEU A 40 -8.85 -1.56 -18.12
C LEU A 40 -10.09 -2.17 -18.78
N PRO A 41 -9.95 -2.87 -19.93
CA PRO A 41 -11.06 -3.59 -20.54
C PRO A 41 -11.65 -4.59 -19.54
N GLY A 42 -12.91 -4.36 -19.17
CA GLY A 42 -13.67 -5.26 -18.31
C GLY A 42 -13.98 -6.58 -19.02
N GLN A 43 -14.12 -7.65 -18.25
CA GLN A 43 -14.59 -8.95 -18.75
C GLN A 43 -15.87 -9.31 -17.99
N GLY A 44 -16.97 -9.46 -18.71
CA GLY A 44 -18.27 -9.76 -18.11
C GLY A 44 -18.81 -8.60 -17.26
N LEU A 45 -19.19 -8.90 -16.01
CA LEU A 45 -19.76 -7.94 -15.05
C LEU A 45 -18.71 -7.33 -14.10
N GLU A 46 -17.42 -7.42 -14.45
CA GLU A 46 -16.33 -6.87 -13.67
C GLU A 46 -15.72 -5.65 -14.36
N MET A 47 -15.73 -4.53 -13.66
CA MET A 47 -14.97 -3.34 -14.09
C MET A 47 -13.55 -3.47 -13.53
N ARG A 48 -12.55 -3.37 -14.41
CA ARG A 48 -11.14 -3.49 -14.03
C ARG A 48 -10.47 -2.13 -14.18
N MET A 49 -9.56 -1.80 -13.28
CA MET A 49 -8.76 -0.60 -13.35
C MET A 49 -7.30 -0.93 -13.04
N ALA A 50 -6.38 -0.18 -13.63
CA ALA A 50 -4.97 -0.20 -13.30
C ALA A 50 -4.67 0.98 -12.37
N VAL A 51 -4.32 0.68 -11.11
CA VAL A 51 -3.85 1.69 -10.17
C VAL A 51 -2.34 1.80 -10.30
N LYS A 52 -1.85 2.98 -10.68
CA LYS A 52 -0.42 3.29 -10.74
C LYS A 52 0.02 3.88 -9.41
N LEU A 53 0.87 3.14 -8.70
CA LEU A 53 1.47 3.54 -7.44
C LEU A 53 2.90 4.00 -7.68
N ARG A 54 3.26 5.18 -7.19
CA ARG A 54 4.65 5.63 -7.11
C ARG A 54 5.19 5.31 -5.74
N LEU A 55 6.20 4.44 -5.71
CA LEU A 55 6.93 4.03 -4.53
C LEU A 55 8.20 4.89 -4.47
N GLN A 56 8.39 5.65 -3.40
CA GLN A 56 9.59 6.48 -3.21
C GLN A 56 10.31 6.04 -1.94
N ASN A 57 11.58 5.65 -2.09
CA ASN A 57 12.43 5.21 -1.00
C ASN A 57 13.28 6.37 -0.49
N PRO A 58 12.93 6.98 0.66
CA PRO A 58 13.74 8.05 1.26
C PRO A 58 14.98 7.53 1.99
N ASN A 59 15.21 6.21 2.06
CA ASN A 59 16.29 5.62 2.84
C ASN A 59 17.52 5.27 1.99
N GLU A 60 18.65 5.06 2.66
CA GLU A 60 19.92 4.66 2.04
C GLU A 60 19.97 3.18 1.63
N THR A 61 19.00 2.37 2.08
CA THR A 61 18.92 0.93 1.85
C THR A 61 17.93 0.61 0.74
N ALA A 62 18.30 -0.28 -0.18
CA ALA A 62 17.37 -0.77 -1.20
C ALA A 62 16.23 -1.59 -0.57
N ILE A 63 15.06 -1.55 -1.21
CA ILE A 63 13.85 -2.22 -0.77
C ILE A 63 13.40 -3.18 -1.86
N ASP A 64 13.48 -4.48 -1.59
CA ASP A 64 12.98 -5.52 -2.47
C ASP A 64 11.53 -5.86 -2.14
N TYR A 65 10.72 -6.05 -3.17
CA TYR A 65 9.34 -6.47 -3.06
C TYR A 65 9.02 -7.64 -3.98
N SER A 66 8.08 -8.48 -3.55
CA SER A 66 7.66 -9.68 -4.28
C SER A 66 6.15 -9.76 -4.49
N GLY A 67 5.45 -8.67 -4.22
CA GLY A 67 4.01 -8.58 -4.43
C GLY A 67 3.38 -7.44 -3.66
N VAL A 68 2.14 -7.14 -4.03
CA VAL A 68 1.34 -6.08 -3.44
C VAL A 68 -0.11 -6.51 -3.36
N ALA A 69 -0.77 -6.11 -2.28
CA ALA A 69 -2.21 -6.20 -2.14
C ALA A 69 -2.73 -4.83 -1.73
N LEU A 70 -3.82 -4.40 -2.34
CA LEU A 70 -4.43 -3.10 -2.04
C LEU A 70 -5.95 -3.18 -2.06
N ASP A 71 -6.54 -2.35 -1.22
CA ASP A 71 -7.96 -2.13 -1.06
C ASP A 71 -8.23 -0.63 -1.30
N LEU A 72 -9.18 -0.35 -2.18
CA LEU A 72 -9.66 0.99 -2.47
C LEU A 72 -11.03 1.16 -1.83
N GLU A 73 -11.10 2.07 -0.89
CA GLU A 73 -12.35 2.53 -0.28
C GLU A 73 -12.75 3.87 -0.86
N VAL A 74 -14.04 4.06 -1.12
CA VAL A 74 -14.63 5.33 -1.52
C VAL A 74 -15.76 5.63 -0.54
N ASN A 75 -15.76 6.84 0.01
CA ASN A 75 -16.71 7.25 1.05
C ASN A 75 -16.77 6.27 2.25
N GLY A 76 -15.59 5.76 2.65
CA GLY A 76 -15.45 4.80 3.76
C GLY A 76 -16.00 3.40 3.49
N LYS A 77 -16.26 3.04 2.22
CA LYS A 77 -16.75 1.71 1.82
C LYS A 77 -15.84 1.09 0.79
N LEU A 78 -15.52 -0.20 0.96
CA LEU A 78 -14.73 -0.97 0.00
C LEU A 78 -15.39 -0.96 -1.39
N LEU A 79 -14.68 -0.38 -2.36
CA LEU A 79 -15.09 -0.31 -3.76
C LEU A 79 -14.42 -1.41 -4.58
N ALA A 80 -13.10 -1.50 -4.46
CA ALA A 80 -12.26 -2.40 -5.25
C ALA A 80 -11.16 -3.00 -4.39
N SER A 81 -10.71 -4.19 -4.77
CA SER A 81 -9.50 -4.80 -4.22
C SER A 81 -8.66 -5.38 -5.35
N GLY A 82 -7.37 -5.52 -5.11
CA GLY A 82 -6.43 -6.03 -6.11
C GLY A 82 -5.19 -6.61 -5.49
N VAL A 83 -4.60 -7.56 -6.20
CA VAL A 83 -3.32 -8.17 -5.87
C VAL A 83 -2.46 -8.25 -7.13
N SER A 84 -1.14 -8.13 -6.95
CA SER A 84 -0.16 -8.32 -8.01
C SER A 84 1.04 -9.07 -7.44
N ASP A 85 1.53 -10.03 -8.21
CA ASP A 85 2.74 -10.83 -7.95
C ASP A 85 4.00 -10.18 -8.51
N GLN A 86 3.89 -8.94 -9.02
CA GLN A 86 5.02 -8.17 -9.50
C GLN A 86 6.10 -8.03 -8.43
N GLN A 87 7.33 -8.33 -8.85
CA GLN A 87 8.53 -8.29 -8.04
C GLN A 87 9.51 -7.24 -8.58
N GLY A 88 10.29 -6.64 -7.70
CA GLY A 88 11.27 -5.64 -8.07
C GLY A 88 12.06 -5.11 -6.87
N SER A 89 12.92 -4.13 -7.15
CA SER A 89 13.73 -3.47 -6.13
C SER A 89 13.70 -1.96 -6.33
N ILE A 90 13.58 -1.22 -5.24
CA ILE A 90 13.68 0.24 -5.20
C ILE A 90 15.02 0.58 -4.58
N GLY A 91 15.92 1.18 -5.36
CA GLY A 91 17.24 1.59 -4.90
C GLY A 91 17.19 2.67 -3.81
N ARG A 92 18.36 3.01 -3.26
CA ARG A 92 18.49 4.11 -2.29
C ARG A 92 18.06 5.44 -2.91
N PHE A 93 17.33 6.27 -2.17
CA PHE A 93 16.89 7.60 -2.62
C PHE A 93 16.32 7.61 -4.04
N SER A 94 15.50 6.60 -4.37
CA SER A 94 14.98 6.40 -5.72
C SER A 94 13.48 6.13 -5.70
N GLU A 95 12.87 6.20 -6.88
CA GLU A 95 11.45 5.93 -7.07
C GLU A 95 11.19 4.88 -8.15
N ALA A 96 10.08 4.18 -8.01
CA ALA A 96 9.57 3.21 -8.98
C ALA A 96 8.05 3.35 -9.13
N VAL A 97 7.53 3.02 -10.31
CA VAL A 97 6.08 2.97 -10.55
C VAL A 97 5.64 1.52 -10.67
N LEU A 98 4.69 1.13 -9.81
CA LEU A 98 4.08 -0.19 -9.77
C LEU A 98 2.63 -0.10 -10.27
N VAL A 99 2.21 -1.04 -11.12
CA VAL A 99 0.86 -1.04 -11.69
C VAL A 99 0.08 -2.22 -11.14
N VAL A 100 -0.96 -1.94 -10.37
CA VAL A 100 -1.74 -2.96 -9.70
C VAL A 100 -3.13 -3.04 -10.34
N PRO A 101 -3.50 -4.18 -10.94
CA PRO A 101 -4.85 -4.39 -11.42
C PRO A 101 -5.80 -4.55 -10.23
N VAL A 102 -6.85 -3.74 -10.21
CA VAL A 102 -7.94 -3.83 -9.23
C VAL A 102 -9.23 -4.16 -9.94
N SER A 103 -10.09 -4.95 -9.30
CA SER A 103 -11.42 -5.26 -9.79
C SER A 103 -12.48 -4.62 -8.90
N ILE A 104 -13.44 -3.95 -9.54
CA ILE A 104 -14.67 -3.48 -8.92
C ILE A 104 -15.74 -4.51 -9.23
N SER A 105 -16.34 -5.09 -8.18
CA SER A 105 -17.50 -5.94 -8.36
C SER A 105 -18.74 -5.09 -8.68
N ALA A 106 -19.59 -5.55 -9.60
CA ALA A 106 -20.87 -4.91 -9.89
C ALA A 106 -21.76 -4.75 -8.65
N PHE A 107 -21.64 -5.66 -7.68
CA PHE A 107 -22.37 -5.58 -6.41
C PHE A 107 -21.87 -4.45 -5.50
N SER A 108 -20.57 -4.17 -5.51
CA SER A 108 -19.96 -3.01 -4.85
C SER A 108 -20.46 -1.72 -5.50
N ALA A 109 -20.43 -1.66 -6.84
CA ALA A 109 -20.91 -0.51 -7.60
C ALA A 109 -22.41 -0.23 -7.36
N LEU A 110 -23.25 -1.27 -7.36
CA LEU A 110 -24.69 -1.15 -7.09
C LEU A 110 -24.96 -0.65 -5.66
N ARG A 111 -24.25 -1.19 -4.65
CA ARG A 111 -24.39 -0.74 -3.26
C ARG A 111 -23.95 0.72 -3.08
N GLN A 112 -22.99 1.17 -3.87
CA GLN A 112 -22.59 2.57 -3.89
C GLN A 112 -23.63 3.46 -4.56
N ALA A 113 -24.18 3.05 -5.71
CA ALA A 113 -25.25 3.80 -6.38
C ALA A 113 -26.46 4.04 -5.45
N VAL A 114 -26.86 3.03 -4.67
CA VAL A 114 -27.95 3.15 -3.68
C VAL A 114 -27.55 4.01 -2.47
N GLY A 115 -26.26 4.07 -2.12
CA GLY A 115 -25.76 4.93 -1.03
C GLY A 115 -25.55 6.39 -1.43
N LEU A 116 -25.38 6.68 -2.72
CA LEU A 116 -25.12 8.01 -3.28
C LEU A 116 -26.40 8.81 -3.55
N SER A 117 -27.58 8.18 -3.54
CA SER A 117 -28.87 8.88 -3.72
C SER A 117 -29.21 9.84 -2.57
N GLN A 118 -28.48 9.79 -1.45
CA GLN A 118 -28.72 10.63 -0.28
C GLN A 118 -27.77 11.84 -0.19
N THR A 119 -26.71 11.94 -1.02
CA THR A 119 -25.69 12.99 -0.86
C THR A 119 -25.03 13.36 -2.19
N GLN A 120 -25.39 14.56 -2.67
CA GLN A 120 -24.70 15.47 -3.59
C GLN A 120 -23.45 14.95 -4.35
N GLY A 121 -23.58 14.83 -5.68
CA GLY A 121 -22.48 14.89 -6.66
C GLY A 121 -21.53 13.69 -6.73
N LEU A 122 -21.20 13.24 -7.94
CA LEU A 122 -20.12 12.25 -8.19
C LEU A 122 -18.72 12.90 -8.25
N ASP A 123 -18.64 14.19 -7.94
CA ASP A 123 -17.44 15.00 -7.99
C ASP A 123 -16.77 15.05 -6.62
N ASN A 124 -15.45 14.82 -6.58
CA ASN A 124 -14.62 14.97 -5.39
C ASN A 124 -14.94 14.01 -4.22
N LEU A 125 -15.20 12.73 -4.51
CA LEU A 125 -15.49 11.72 -3.50
C LEU A 125 -14.22 11.37 -2.70
N PRO A 126 -14.26 11.37 -1.35
CA PRO A 126 -13.10 10.98 -0.56
C PRO A 126 -12.79 9.50 -0.80
N TYR A 127 -11.54 9.20 -1.11
CA TYR A 127 -11.04 7.84 -1.22
C TYR A 127 -9.97 7.56 -0.16
N THR A 128 -9.89 6.31 0.27
CA THR A 128 -8.80 5.80 1.08
C THR A 128 -8.25 4.57 0.37
N LEU A 129 -6.99 4.63 -0.03
CA LEU A 129 -6.28 3.47 -0.55
C LEU A 129 -5.42 2.90 0.57
N SER A 130 -5.62 1.63 0.90
CA SER A 130 -4.80 0.95 1.91
C SER A 130 -4.24 -0.32 1.33
N GLY A 131 -3.04 -0.68 1.76
CA GLY A 131 -2.40 -1.84 1.17
C GLY A 131 -1.23 -2.36 1.98
N LYS A 132 -0.71 -3.46 1.48
CA LYS A 132 0.52 -4.07 1.95
C LYS A 132 1.40 -4.39 0.76
N LEU A 133 2.67 -4.06 0.91
CA LEU A 133 3.73 -4.41 0.00
C LEU A 133 4.53 -5.52 0.69
N ALA A 134 4.58 -6.67 0.04
CA ALA A 134 5.34 -7.81 0.54
C ALA A 134 6.82 -7.50 0.33
N GLY A 135 7.50 -7.05 1.40
CA GLY A 135 8.94 -6.88 1.42
C GLY A 135 9.61 -8.23 1.70
N GLY A 136 10.79 -8.44 1.11
CA GLY A 136 11.55 -9.69 1.23
C GLY A 136 11.99 -10.01 2.67
N VAL A 137 13.30 -10.03 2.92
CA VAL A 137 13.87 -10.35 4.25
C VAL A 137 13.40 -9.42 5.38
N PHE A 138 12.85 -8.26 5.03
CA PHE A 138 12.41 -7.21 5.96
C PHE A 138 10.91 -7.27 6.30
N GLY A 139 10.16 -8.23 5.74
CA GLY A 139 8.74 -8.45 6.03
C GLY A 139 7.78 -7.49 5.31
N THR A 140 6.49 -7.55 5.67
CA THR A 140 5.43 -6.80 4.98
C THR A 140 5.36 -5.34 5.45
N MET A 141 5.42 -4.40 4.52
CA MET A 141 5.18 -2.99 4.79
C MET A 141 3.72 -2.64 4.50
N ARG A 142 3.06 -1.93 5.41
CA ARG A 142 1.69 -1.44 5.20
C ARG A 142 1.70 0.04 4.89
N PHE A 143 0.79 0.46 4.05
CA PHE A 143 0.62 1.86 3.68
C PHE A 143 -0.85 2.23 3.62
N ARG A 144 -1.11 3.52 3.77
CA ARG A 144 -2.43 4.12 3.62
C ARG A 144 -2.24 5.50 3.00
N ASP A 145 -2.97 5.72 1.91
CA ASP A 145 -3.10 6.99 1.21
C ASP A 145 -4.57 7.40 1.21
N SER A 146 -4.82 8.71 1.18
CA SER A 146 -6.18 9.23 1.12
C SER A 146 -6.19 10.49 0.27
N GLY A 147 -7.21 10.64 -0.55
CA GLY A 147 -7.38 11.83 -1.38
C GLY A 147 -8.82 11.95 -1.85
N THR A 148 -9.01 12.63 -2.97
CA THR A 148 -10.32 12.75 -3.59
C THR A 148 -10.30 12.18 -5.00
N LEU A 149 -11.33 11.40 -5.30
CA LEU A 149 -11.51 10.71 -6.57
C LEU A 149 -12.64 11.42 -7.32
N SER A 150 -12.35 11.84 -8.54
CA SER A 150 -13.39 12.22 -9.50
C SER A 150 -13.64 11.01 -10.39
N LEU A 151 -14.83 10.43 -10.27
CA LEU A 151 -15.20 9.31 -11.14
C LEU A 151 -15.44 9.86 -12.55
N PRO A 152 -14.85 9.27 -13.60
CA PRO A 152 -15.25 9.62 -14.96
C PRO A 152 -16.75 9.32 -15.08
N GLN A 153 -17.53 10.29 -15.58
CA GLN A 153 -18.93 10.03 -15.92
C GLN A 153 -18.93 8.80 -16.83
N ALA A 154 -19.66 7.76 -16.43
CA ALA A 154 -19.90 6.63 -17.30
C ALA A 154 -20.55 7.21 -18.56
N THR A 155 -19.79 7.30 -19.65
CA THR A 155 -20.36 7.57 -20.97
C THR A 155 -21.26 6.40 -21.25
N THR A 156 -22.55 6.58 -20.93
CA THR A 156 -23.63 5.75 -21.42
C THR A 156 -23.44 5.72 -22.93
N GLY A 157 -22.95 4.60 -23.45
CA GLY A 157 -22.88 4.39 -24.87
C GLY A 157 -24.30 4.38 -25.38
N ASP A 158 -24.72 5.46 -26.04
CA ASP A 158 -25.84 5.44 -26.97
C ASP A 158 -25.48 4.41 -28.06
N TRP A 159 -26.20 3.30 -28.08
CA TRP A 159 -26.27 2.34 -29.18
C TRP A 159 -27.72 2.17 -29.58
#